data_AF-A0A2V3Y9Q4-F1
#
_entry.id   AF-A0A2V3Y9Q4-F1
#
_cell.length_a   1.000
_cell.length_b   1.000
_cell.length_c   1.000
_cell.angle_alpha   90.00
_cell.angle_beta   90.00
_cell.angle_gamma   90.00
#
_symmetry.space_group_name_H-M   'P 1'
#
loop_
_entity.id
_entity.type
_entity.pdbx_description
1 polymer ?
#
loop_
_entity_poly.entity_id
_entity_poly.type
_entity_poly.pdbx_seq_one_letter_code
_entity_poly.pdbx_strand_id
1 'polypeptide(L)'
;MGTQNRDTAAAILEASRKEFMEYGYEKASLRRIAKEASVTTGAIYGYFAGKDALFAALTEDAAEELVELYTKVHSDFASLPPEEQPDMLNVVTEECVPWLVNYVYDHFEAFKLLLCCGAPGCGERFFDRLAEVEEQSCHDFVAAVEQMGYPVPKLGDALIHIVCSTFFRQIQEFVDHDIPREEAMSCSLILSRFQHAGWKKILNLPD
;
A
#
# COMPACT_ATOMS: atom_id res chain seq x y z
N MET A 1 10.97 25.87 25.31
CA MET A 1 11.89 25.22 24.36
C MET A 1 11.25 24.10 23.52
N GLY A 2 10.20 23.41 23.97
CA GLY A 2 9.59 22.29 23.20
C GLY A 2 8.69 22.66 21.99
N THR A 3 8.26 23.91 21.85
CA THR A 3 7.44 24.36 20.70
C THR A 3 8.34 24.68 19.48
N GLN A 4 9.38 25.48 19.71
CA GLN A 4 10.32 25.92 18.67
C GLN A 4 11.11 24.77 18.01
N ASN A 5 11.34 23.68 18.76
CA ASN A 5 11.98 22.46 18.25
C ASN A 5 11.02 21.68 17.32
N ARG A 6 9.72 21.58 17.68
CA ARG A 6 8.70 20.98 16.81
C ARG A 6 8.46 21.78 15.53
N ASP A 7 8.43 23.11 15.62
CA ASP A 7 8.25 23.98 14.46
C ASP A 7 9.42 23.83 13.46
N THR A 8 10.64 23.67 13.97
CA THR A 8 11.84 23.44 13.14
C THR A 8 11.80 22.07 12.46
N ALA A 9 11.43 21.00 13.19
CA ALA A 9 11.31 19.65 12.63
C ALA A 9 10.27 19.62 11.49
N ALA A 10 9.12 20.26 11.68
CA ALA A 10 8.08 20.37 10.66
C ALA A 10 8.56 21.13 9.41
N ALA A 11 9.30 22.24 9.58
CA ALA A 11 9.88 22.98 8.47
C ALA A 11 10.90 22.14 7.68
N ILE A 12 11.71 21.32 8.38
CA ILE A 12 12.65 20.40 7.74
C ILE A 12 11.88 19.34 6.93
N LEU A 13 10.85 18.72 7.49
CA LEU A 13 10.05 17.70 6.79
C LEU A 13 9.34 18.27 5.56
N GLU A 14 8.81 19.49 5.66
CA GLU A 14 8.16 20.13 4.52
C GLU A 14 9.15 20.47 3.39
N ALA A 15 10.34 20.97 3.75
CA ALA A 15 11.42 21.15 2.79
C ALA A 15 11.88 19.83 2.16
N SER A 16 11.96 18.76 2.95
CA SER A 16 12.28 17.40 2.49
C SER A 16 11.24 16.87 1.52
N ARG A 17 9.95 17.04 1.82
CA ARG A 17 8.84 16.63 0.95
C ARG A 17 8.98 17.24 -0.44
N LYS A 18 9.13 18.57 -0.51
CA LYS A 18 9.32 19.28 -1.79
C LYS A 18 10.55 18.80 -2.54
N GLU A 19 11.67 18.66 -1.83
CA GLU A 19 12.92 18.19 -2.41
C GLU A 19 12.80 16.79 -3.01
N PHE A 20 12.15 15.84 -2.31
CA PHE A 20 11.96 14.50 -2.81
C PHE A 20 10.96 14.44 -3.98
N MET A 21 9.87 15.22 -3.94
CA MET A 21 8.93 15.32 -5.05
C MET A 21 9.58 15.88 -6.33
N GLU A 22 10.45 16.87 -6.20
CA GLU A 22 11.06 17.54 -7.36
C GLU A 22 12.25 16.76 -7.94
N TYR A 23 13.12 16.23 -7.07
CA TYR A 23 14.40 15.64 -7.50
C TYR A 23 14.43 14.11 -7.41
N GLY A 24 13.47 13.49 -6.72
CA GLY A 24 13.52 12.09 -6.34
C GLY A 24 14.60 11.81 -5.28
N TYR A 25 14.53 10.62 -4.67
CA TYR A 25 15.38 10.21 -3.57
C TYR A 25 16.87 10.28 -3.90
N GLU A 26 17.27 9.78 -5.08
CA GLU A 26 18.69 9.68 -5.46
C GLU A 26 19.35 11.06 -5.59
N LYS A 27 18.66 12.02 -6.21
CA LYS A 27 19.21 13.35 -6.48
C LYS A 27 18.92 14.37 -5.37
N ALA A 28 18.07 14.03 -4.40
CA ALA A 28 17.76 14.88 -3.26
C ALA A 28 19.00 15.23 -2.42
N SER A 29 19.03 16.46 -1.91
CA SER A 29 20.18 17.08 -1.25
C SER A 29 19.83 17.67 0.12
N LEU A 30 20.49 17.17 1.17
CA LEU A 30 20.37 17.73 2.53
C LEU A 30 20.75 19.23 2.61
N ARG A 31 21.61 19.71 1.70
CA ARG A 31 21.97 21.13 1.63
C ARG A 31 20.84 21.98 1.07
N ARG A 32 20.11 21.49 0.06
CA ARG A 32 18.93 22.20 -0.48
C ARG A 32 17.80 22.21 0.54
N ILE A 33 17.56 21.06 1.18
CA ILE A 33 16.58 20.94 2.29
C ILE A 33 16.90 21.93 3.39
N ALA A 34 18.16 21.98 3.87
CA ALA A 34 18.56 22.91 4.92
C ALA A 34 18.32 24.37 4.53
N LYS A 35 18.67 24.73 3.28
CA LYS A 35 18.46 26.07 2.75
C LYS A 35 16.97 26.43 2.70
N GLU A 36 16.13 25.54 2.18
CA GLU A 36 14.68 25.74 2.08
C GLU A 36 14.03 25.87 3.47
N ALA A 37 14.41 25.01 4.41
CA ALA A 37 13.96 25.08 5.80
C ALA A 37 14.58 26.23 6.62
N SER A 38 15.46 27.05 6.02
CA SER A 38 16.19 28.14 6.69
C SER A 38 17.00 27.68 7.92
N VAL A 39 17.60 26.49 7.84
CA VAL A 39 18.47 25.91 8.88
C VAL A 39 19.86 25.58 8.32
N THR A 40 20.79 25.17 9.19
CA THR A 40 22.07 24.62 8.75
C THR A 40 21.94 23.12 8.49
N THR A 41 22.78 22.56 7.62
CA THR A 41 22.82 21.09 7.43
C THR A 41 23.14 20.36 8.73
N GLY A 42 23.98 20.95 9.59
CA GLY A 42 24.26 20.41 10.93
C GLY A 42 23.04 20.37 11.84
N ALA A 43 22.14 21.35 11.72
CA ALA A 43 20.88 21.36 12.46
C ALA A 43 19.99 20.18 12.07
N ILE A 44 19.91 19.81 10.78
CA ILE A 44 19.14 18.63 10.32
C ILE A 44 19.58 17.37 11.07
N TYR A 45 20.89 17.14 11.22
CA TYR A 45 21.41 15.97 11.94
C TYR A 45 21.03 15.94 13.43
N GLY A 46 20.64 17.07 14.02
CA GLY A 46 20.08 17.12 15.36
C GLY A 46 18.64 16.61 15.45
N TYR A 47 17.92 16.55 14.34
CA TYR A 47 16.53 16.09 14.25
C TYR A 47 16.39 14.73 13.55
N PHE A 48 17.13 14.52 12.46
CA PHE A 48 17.05 13.35 11.60
C PHE A 48 18.45 12.84 11.26
N ALA A 49 18.66 11.52 11.35
CA ALA A 49 19.96 10.90 11.15
C ALA A 49 20.52 11.03 9.71
N GLY A 50 19.69 11.48 8.75
CA GLY A 50 20.10 11.70 7.37
C GLY A 50 18.93 11.70 6.41
N LYS A 51 19.24 11.53 5.12
CA LYS A 51 18.26 11.53 4.03
C LYS A 51 17.24 10.39 4.18
N ASP A 52 17.72 9.21 4.56
CA ASP A 52 16.91 8.01 4.79
C ASP A 52 15.87 8.26 5.88
N ALA A 53 16.29 8.81 7.03
CA ALA A 53 15.40 9.14 8.14
C ALA A 53 14.36 10.23 7.79
N LEU A 54 14.71 11.18 6.92
CA LEU A 54 13.77 12.19 6.44
C LEU A 54 12.73 11.58 5.50
N PHE A 55 13.14 10.67 4.62
CA PHE A 55 12.23 9.99 3.70
C PHE A 55 11.28 9.07 4.48
N ALA A 56 11.84 8.26 5.38
CA ALA A 56 11.10 7.41 6.31
C ALA A 56 10.03 8.18 7.08
N ALA A 57 10.40 9.31 7.69
CA ALA A 57 9.45 10.16 8.43
C ALA A 57 8.33 10.78 7.58
N LEU A 58 8.43 10.73 6.24
CA LEU A 58 7.38 11.20 5.33
C LEU A 58 6.49 10.07 4.81
N THR A 59 6.94 8.82 4.84
CA THR A 59 6.29 7.69 4.16
C THR A 59 5.94 6.52 5.06
N GLU A 60 6.77 6.20 6.07
CA GLU A 60 6.64 4.97 6.86
C GLU A 60 5.33 4.92 7.64
N ASP A 61 4.94 5.99 8.34
CA ASP A 61 3.70 5.98 9.13
C ASP A 61 2.48 5.55 8.30
N ALA A 62 2.28 6.17 7.14
CA ALA A 62 1.16 5.84 6.26
C ALA A 62 1.28 4.44 5.63
N ALA A 63 2.50 4.01 5.29
CA ALA A 63 2.76 2.72 4.67
C ALA A 63 2.58 1.55 5.67
N GLU A 64 3.15 1.67 6.87
CA GLU A 64 3.03 0.67 7.93
C GLU A 64 1.60 0.55 8.43
N GLU A 65 0.91 1.67 8.67
CA GLU A 65 -0.51 1.65 9.05
C GLU A 65 -1.36 0.97 7.96
N LEU A 66 -1.08 1.20 6.68
CA LEU A 66 -1.80 0.50 5.60
C LEU A 66 -1.56 -1.01 5.64
N VAL A 67 -0.30 -1.44 5.79
CA VAL A 67 0.03 -2.88 5.88
C VAL A 67 -0.61 -3.52 7.10
N GLU A 68 -0.60 -2.84 8.26
CA GLU A 68 -1.24 -3.33 9.48
C GLU A 68 -2.75 -3.48 9.32
N LEU A 69 -3.43 -2.47 8.79
CA LEU A 69 -4.87 -2.50 8.56
C LEU A 69 -5.24 -3.56 7.51
N TYR A 70 -4.48 -3.67 6.43
CA TYR A 70 -4.69 -4.67 5.40
C TYR A 70 -4.50 -6.10 5.95
N THR A 71 -3.43 -6.33 6.69
CA THR A 71 -3.16 -7.61 7.38
C THR A 71 -4.28 -7.96 8.35
N LYS A 72 -4.78 -6.96 9.09
CA LYS A 72 -5.89 -7.17 10.02
C LYS A 72 -7.16 -7.64 9.31
N VAL A 73 -7.53 -7.02 8.19
CA VAL A 73 -8.72 -7.42 7.41
C VAL A 73 -8.62 -8.88 6.98
N HIS A 74 -7.45 -9.30 6.47
CA HIS A 74 -7.23 -10.68 6.03
C HIS A 74 -7.19 -11.67 7.19
N SER A 75 -6.58 -11.30 8.32
CA SER A 75 -6.58 -12.12 9.53
C SER A 75 -7.99 -12.27 10.12
N ASP A 76 -8.79 -11.21 10.12
CA ASP A 76 -10.17 -11.24 10.61
C ASP A 76 -11.03 -12.15 9.69
N PHE A 77 -10.82 -12.06 8.36
CA PHE A 77 -11.47 -12.94 7.38
C PHE A 77 -11.09 -14.42 7.57
N ALA A 78 -9.79 -14.73 7.71
CA ALA A 78 -9.30 -16.09 7.92
C ALA A 78 -9.79 -16.71 9.24
N SER A 79 -10.15 -15.87 10.22
CA SER A 79 -10.70 -16.30 11.52
C SER A 79 -12.19 -16.63 11.48
N LEU A 80 -12.89 -16.30 10.40
CA LEU A 80 -14.30 -16.66 10.22
C LEU A 80 -14.45 -18.18 10.07
N PRO A 81 -15.58 -18.76 10.51
CA PRO A 81 -15.93 -20.13 10.17
C PRO A 81 -15.83 -20.36 8.65
N PRO A 82 -15.22 -21.46 8.18
CA PRO A 82 -15.06 -21.73 6.75
C PRO A 82 -16.35 -21.60 5.95
N GLU A 83 -17.49 -21.97 6.54
CA GLU A 83 -18.82 -21.85 5.94
C GLU A 83 -19.31 -20.42 5.71
N GLU A 84 -18.77 -19.44 6.44
CA GLU A 84 -19.14 -18.02 6.31
C GLU A 84 -18.21 -17.27 5.35
N GLN A 85 -17.00 -17.77 5.11
CA GLN A 85 -15.99 -17.11 4.28
C GLN A 85 -16.45 -16.84 2.83
N PRO A 86 -17.09 -17.79 2.11
CA PRO A 86 -17.54 -17.55 0.73
C PRO A 86 -18.54 -16.39 0.60
N ASP A 87 -19.47 -16.27 1.55
CA ASP A 87 -20.46 -15.20 1.55
C ASP A 87 -19.78 -13.85 1.82
N MET A 88 -18.73 -13.83 2.65
CA MET A 88 -17.98 -12.61 2.96
C MET A 88 -17.05 -12.16 1.84
N LEU A 89 -16.67 -13.02 0.89
CA LEU A 89 -15.84 -12.60 -0.25
C LEU A 89 -16.47 -11.45 -1.06
N ASN A 90 -17.80 -11.43 -1.19
CA ASN A 90 -18.51 -10.35 -1.88
C ASN A 90 -18.33 -9.02 -1.11
N VAL A 91 -18.51 -9.05 0.21
CA VAL A 91 -18.36 -7.89 1.08
C VAL A 91 -16.93 -7.36 1.04
N VAL A 92 -15.93 -8.25 1.17
CA VAL A 92 -14.51 -7.88 1.07
C VAL A 92 -14.22 -7.22 -0.29
N THR A 93 -14.77 -7.75 -1.38
CA THR A 93 -14.56 -7.18 -2.72
C THR A 93 -15.18 -5.79 -2.88
N GLU A 94 -16.36 -5.56 -2.30
CA GLU A 94 -17.08 -4.30 -2.41
C GLU A 94 -16.63 -3.24 -1.41
N GLU A 95 -16.00 -3.63 -0.30
CA GLU A 95 -15.60 -2.69 0.77
C GLU A 95 -14.08 -2.52 0.87
N CYS A 96 -13.30 -3.61 0.83
CA CYS A 96 -11.86 -3.56 1.09
C CYS A 96 -11.09 -2.81 0.00
N VAL A 97 -11.39 -3.07 -1.28
CA VAL A 97 -10.69 -2.39 -2.39
C VAL A 97 -10.99 -0.88 -2.42
N PRO A 98 -12.26 -0.43 -2.31
CA PRO A 98 -12.57 0.99 -2.16
C PRO A 98 -11.92 1.63 -0.92
N TRP A 99 -11.86 0.90 0.21
CA TRP A 99 -11.19 1.38 1.41
C TRP A 99 -9.69 1.57 1.19
N LEU A 100 -9.01 0.58 0.62
CA LEU A 100 -7.57 0.62 0.30
C LEU A 100 -7.24 1.82 -0.61
N VAL A 101 -8.03 2.01 -1.67
CA VAL A 101 -7.85 3.15 -2.58
C VAL A 101 -8.11 4.47 -1.85
N ASN A 102 -9.20 4.59 -1.07
CA ASN A 102 -9.45 5.82 -0.30
C ASN A 102 -8.31 6.14 0.65
N TYR A 103 -7.78 5.16 1.38
CA TYR A 103 -6.64 5.34 2.27
C TYR A 103 -5.41 5.86 1.52
N VAL A 104 -5.06 5.23 0.39
CA VAL A 104 -3.95 5.69 -0.45
C VAL A 104 -4.15 7.15 -0.86
N TYR A 105 -5.37 7.56 -1.21
CA TYR A 105 -5.66 8.93 -1.58
C TYR A 105 -5.78 9.90 -0.39
N ASP A 106 -6.12 9.44 0.81
CA ASP A 106 -6.11 10.26 2.03
C ASP A 106 -4.66 10.59 2.43
N HIS A 107 -3.72 9.72 2.06
CA HIS A 107 -2.28 9.87 2.26
C HIS A 107 -1.51 10.03 0.93
N PHE A 108 -2.14 10.65 -0.09
CA PHE A 108 -1.65 10.61 -1.47
C PHE A 108 -0.20 11.10 -1.63
N GLU A 109 0.19 12.16 -0.93
CA GLU A 109 1.58 12.65 -1.01
C GLU A 109 2.60 11.66 -0.46
N ALA A 110 2.28 10.95 0.63
CA ALA A 110 3.15 9.94 1.20
C ALA A 110 3.33 8.76 0.22
N PHE A 111 2.24 8.31 -0.39
CA PHE A 111 2.30 7.24 -1.39
C PHE A 111 2.95 7.69 -2.70
N LYS A 112 2.71 8.92 -3.17
CA LYS A 112 3.40 9.48 -4.33
C LYS A 112 4.91 9.55 -4.09
N LEU A 113 5.34 9.97 -2.89
CA LEU A 113 6.74 9.93 -2.50
C LEU A 113 7.30 8.50 -2.52
N LEU A 114 6.62 7.57 -1.84
CA LEU A 114 7.05 6.19 -1.69
C LEU A 114 7.18 5.46 -3.04
N LEU A 115 6.16 5.61 -3.89
CA LEU A 115 5.99 4.84 -5.12
C LEU A 115 6.76 5.47 -6.29
N CYS A 116 6.73 6.79 -6.44
CA CYS A 116 7.28 7.47 -7.62
C CYS A 116 8.61 8.18 -7.36
N CYS A 117 8.87 8.59 -6.12
CA CYS A 117 10.04 9.43 -5.78
C CYS A 117 11.06 8.73 -4.87
N GLY A 118 10.81 7.48 -4.47
CA GLY A 118 11.68 6.70 -3.60
C GLY A 118 12.96 6.21 -4.26
N ALA A 119 13.79 5.51 -3.48
CA ALA A 119 14.90 4.75 -4.04
C ALA A 119 14.38 3.65 -4.99
N PRO A 120 15.17 3.20 -5.98
CA PRO A 120 14.78 2.09 -6.85
C PRO A 120 14.26 0.86 -6.07
N GLY A 121 13.11 0.36 -6.51
CA GLY A 121 12.39 -0.77 -5.90
C GLY A 121 11.73 -0.48 -4.54
N CYS A 122 11.71 0.77 -4.05
CA CYS A 122 11.04 1.09 -2.79
C CYS A 122 9.53 0.84 -2.82
N GLY A 123 8.85 1.30 -3.88
CA GLY A 123 7.44 1.02 -4.09
C GLY A 123 7.16 -0.46 -4.35
N GLU A 124 8.01 -1.14 -5.11
CA GLU A 124 7.91 -2.59 -5.37
C GLU A 124 7.92 -3.37 -4.06
N ARG A 125 8.92 -3.14 -3.20
CA ARG A 125 9.01 -3.80 -1.88
C ARG A 125 7.80 -3.51 -0.98
N PHE A 126 7.21 -2.33 -1.09
CA PHE A 126 6.00 -2.00 -0.33
C PHE A 126 4.81 -2.83 -0.79
N PHE A 127 4.56 -2.90 -2.10
CA PHE A 127 3.46 -3.70 -2.63
C PHE A 127 3.70 -5.20 -2.55
N ASP A 128 4.96 -5.66 -2.60
CA ASP A 128 5.30 -7.06 -2.36
C ASP A 128 4.82 -7.52 -0.97
N ARG A 129 4.95 -6.67 0.07
CA ARG A 129 4.43 -6.97 1.42
C ARG A 129 2.92 -7.13 1.45
N LEU A 130 2.19 -6.29 0.71
CA LEU A 130 0.72 -6.40 0.60
C LEU A 130 0.33 -7.63 -0.22
N ALA A 131 1.08 -7.95 -1.28
CA ALA A 131 0.90 -9.16 -2.07
C ALA A 131 1.13 -10.42 -1.24
N GLU A 132 2.17 -10.46 -0.40
CA GLU A 132 2.42 -11.58 0.52
C GLU A 132 1.24 -11.85 1.47
N VAL A 133 0.59 -10.78 1.97
CA VAL A 133 -0.63 -10.90 2.80
C VAL A 133 -1.79 -11.49 2.00
N GLU A 134 -2.01 -10.99 0.78
CA GLU A 134 -3.05 -11.46 -0.13
C GLU A 134 -2.83 -12.93 -0.53
N GLU A 135 -1.59 -13.29 -0.87
CA GLU A 135 -1.19 -14.64 -1.24
C GLU A 135 -1.44 -15.62 -0.10
N GLN A 136 -1.02 -15.27 1.12
CA GLN A 136 -1.28 -16.10 2.30
C GLN A 136 -2.79 -16.26 2.54
N SER A 137 -3.57 -15.18 2.43
CA SER A 137 -5.03 -15.26 2.57
C SER A 137 -5.67 -16.15 1.50
N CYS A 138 -5.17 -16.12 0.26
CA CYS A 138 -5.64 -16.99 -0.81
C CYS A 138 -5.35 -18.46 -0.48
N HIS A 139 -4.15 -18.78 0.01
CA HIS A 139 -3.79 -20.12 0.44
C HIS A 139 -4.66 -20.62 1.60
N ASP A 140 -4.89 -19.78 2.61
CA ASP A 140 -5.73 -20.13 3.77
C ASP A 140 -7.18 -20.36 3.35
N PHE A 141 -7.72 -19.50 2.48
CA PHE A 141 -9.07 -19.66 1.94
C PHE A 141 -9.22 -20.94 1.12
N VAL A 142 -8.27 -21.22 0.21
CA VAL A 142 -8.26 -22.47 -0.58
C VAL A 142 -8.24 -23.71 0.33
N ALA A 143 -7.41 -23.70 1.38
CA ALA A 143 -7.37 -24.79 2.34
C ALA A 143 -8.70 -24.95 3.10
N ALA A 144 -9.35 -23.84 3.46
CA ALA A 144 -10.65 -23.84 4.13
C ALA A 144 -11.76 -24.43 3.25
N VAL A 145 -11.87 -24.00 1.99
CA VAL A 145 -12.89 -24.53 1.07
C VAL A 145 -12.64 -25.99 0.66
N GLU A 146 -11.37 -26.42 0.56
CA GLU A 146 -11.04 -27.84 0.34
C GLU A 146 -11.50 -28.72 1.52
N GLN A 147 -11.32 -28.27 2.77
CA GLN A 147 -11.76 -29.01 3.96
C GLN A 147 -13.28 -29.16 4.03
N MET A 148 -14.03 -28.21 3.47
CA MET A 148 -15.49 -28.28 3.35
C MET A 148 -15.96 -29.23 2.23
N GLY A 149 -15.05 -29.76 1.41
CA GLY A 149 -15.35 -30.68 0.33
C GLY A 149 -15.72 -30.00 -1.00
N TYR A 150 -15.44 -28.71 -1.15
CA TYR A 150 -15.59 -28.05 -2.46
C TYR A 150 -14.51 -28.56 -3.44
N PRO A 151 -14.87 -28.79 -4.71
CA PRO A 151 -13.92 -29.25 -5.73
C PRO A 151 -13.06 -28.08 -6.23
N VAL A 152 -12.04 -27.73 -5.45
CA VAL A 152 -11.08 -26.69 -5.81
C VAL A 152 -9.99 -27.29 -6.71
N PRO A 153 -9.65 -26.67 -7.86
CA PRO A 153 -8.52 -27.13 -8.65
C PRO A 153 -7.21 -26.86 -7.91
N LYS A 154 -6.21 -27.70 -8.13
CA LYS A 154 -4.85 -27.42 -7.66
C LYS A 154 -4.33 -26.15 -8.32
N LEU A 155 -4.22 -25.08 -7.55
CA LEU A 155 -3.58 -23.85 -7.96
C LEU A 155 -2.08 -23.96 -7.71
N GLY A 156 -1.28 -23.59 -8.70
CA GLY A 156 0.16 -23.46 -8.49
C GLY A 156 0.47 -22.09 -7.87
N ASP A 157 1.43 -22.06 -6.95
CA ASP A 157 1.86 -20.83 -6.25
C ASP A 157 2.20 -19.69 -7.23
N ALA A 158 2.76 -20.03 -8.40
CA ALA A 158 3.05 -19.06 -9.44
C ALA A 158 1.81 -18.31 -9.95
N LEU A 159 0.65 -18.97 -10.06
CA LEU A 159 -0.59 -18.32 -10.48
C LEU A 159 -1.11 -17.39 -9.39
N ILE A 160 -1.12 -17.85 -8.13
CA ILE A 160 -1.55 -17.05 -6.98
C ILE A 160 -0.69 -15.79 -6.90
N HIS A 161 0.63 -15.95 -6.91
CA HIS A 161 1.58 -14.85 -6.92
C HIS A 161 1.35 -13.85 -8.06
N ILE A 162 1.18 -14.33 -9.30
CA ILE A 162 0.94 -13.44 -10.46
C ILE A 162 -0.35 -12.64 -10.27
N VAL A 163 -1.44 -13.28 -9.82
CA VAL A 163 -2.73 -12.58 -9.65
C VAL A 163 -2.66 -11.57 -8.50
N CYS A 164 -2.12 -11.95 -7.35
CA CYS A 164 -2.01 -11.08 -6.18
C CYS A 164 -1.08 -9.88 -6.42
N SER A 165 0.13 -10.11 -6.96
CA SER A 165 1.08 -9.03 -7.26
C SER A 165 0.55 -8.05 -8.32
N THR A 166 -0.12 -8.55 -9.36
CA THR A 166 -0.66 -7.69 -10.42
C THR A 166 -1.86 -6.85 -9.97
N PHE A 167 -2.60 -7.24 -8.93
CA PHE A 167 -3.65 -6.41 -8.33
C PHE A 167 -3.08 -5.11 -7.75
N PHE A 168 -2.06 -5.21 -6.90
CA PHE A 168 -1.44 -4.03 -6.30
C PHE A 168 -0.77 -3.14 -7.34
N ARG A 169 -0.21 -3.75 -8.40
CA ARG A 169 0.30 -2.98 -9.54
C ARG A 169 -0.79 -2.15 -10.21
N GLN A 170 -2.02 -2.63 -10.32
CA GLN A 170 -3.13 -1.84 -10.87
C GLN A 170 -3.46 -0.62 -9.99
N ILE A 171 -3.33 -0.75 -8.67
CA ILE A 171 -3.52 0.37 -7.73
C ILE A 171 -2.39 1.39 -7.87
N GLN A 172 -1.15 0.93 -8.07
CA GLN A 172 0.00 1.79 -8.30
C GLN A 172 -0.20 2.72 -9.50
N GLU A 173 -0.78 2.23 -10.59
CA GLU A 173 -1.03 3.01 -11.80
C GLU A 173 -1.85 4.28 -11.51
N PHE A 174 -2.76 4.25 -10.54
CA PHE A 174 -3.54 5.43 -10.15
C PHE A 174 -2.66 6.54 -9.58
N VAL A 175 -1.66 6.17 -8.78
CA VAL A 175 -0.71 7.10 -8.18
C VAL A 175 0.32 7.55 -9.22
N ASP A 176 0.86 6.62 -10.00
CA ASP A 176 1.88 6.90 -11.02
C ASP A 176 1.37 7.90 -12.07
N HIS A 177 0.10 7.77 -12.48
CA HIS A 177 -0.53 8.60 -13.50
C HIS A 177 -1.36 9.78 -12.96
N ASP A 178 -1.31 10.04 -11.65
CA ASP A 178 -2.07 11.14 -11.01
C ASP A 178 -3.56 11.09 -11.35
N ILE A 179 -4.13 9.89 -11.38
CA ILE A 179 -5.55 9.68 -11.71
C ILE A 179 -6.40 10.36 -10.63
N PRO A 180 -7.44 11.13 -10.98
CA PRO A 180 -8.31 11.76 -9.99
C PRO A 180 -9.00 10.74 -9.07
N ARG A 181 -9.17 11.07 -7.78
CA ARG A 181 -9.76 10.16 -6.78
C ARG A 181 -11.08 9.53 -7.25
N GLU A 182 -12.00 10.33 -7.79
CA GLU A 182 -13.31 9.86 -8.25
C GLU A 182 -13.20 8.83 -9.39
N GLU A 183 -12.26 9.04 -10.31
CA GLU A 183 -11.99 8.13 -11.42
C GLU A 183 -11.31 6.85 -10.92
N ALA A 184 -10.29 6.97 -10.06
CA ALA A 184 -9.61 5.82 -9.47
C ALA A 184 -10.56 4.94 -8.65
N MET A 185 -11.48 5.53 -7.90
CA MET A 185 -12.53 4.80 -7.16
C MET A 185 -13.51 4.08 -8.09
N SER A 186 -13.89 4.71 -9.21
CA SER A 186 -14.76 4.09 -10.21
C SER A 186 -14.07 2.91 -10.89
N CYS A 187 -12.79 3.09 -11.26
CA CYS A 187 -11.96 2.05 -11.86
C CYS A 187 -11.68 0.90 -10.88
N SER A 188 -11.38 1.19 -9.61
CA SER A 188 -11.05 0.18 -8.62
C SER A 188 -12.21 -0.78 -8.34
N LEU A 189 -13.45 -0.29 -8.32
CA LEU A 189 -14.65 -1.12 -8.22
C LEU A 189 -14.84 -2.07 -9.42
N ILE A 190 -14.49 -1.62 -10.63
CA ILE A 190 -14.56 -2.46 -11.82
C ILE A 190 -13.49 -3.54 -11.75
N LEU A 191 -12.26 -3.16 -11.38
CA LEU A 191 -11.14 -4.08 -11.24
C LEU A 191 -11.38 -5.11 -10.13
N SER A 192 -11.91 -4.71 -8.97
CA SER A 192 -12.21 -5.62 -7.87
C SER A 192 -13.25 -6.66 -8.28
N ARG A 193 -14.34 -6.24 -8.94
CA ARG A 193 -15.36 -7.16 -9.48
C ARG A 193 -14.80 -8.09 -10.54
N PHE A 194 -13.93 -7.60 -11.43
CA PHE A 194 -13.28 -8.42 -12.44
C PHE A 194 -12.41 -9.51 -11.79
N GLN A 195 -11.61 -9.15 -10.79
CA GLN A 195 -10.75 -10.09 -10.08
C GLN A 195 -11.54 -11.09 -9.25
N HIS A 196 -12.55 -10.63 -8.52
CA HIS A 196 -13.45 -11.49 -7.75
C HIS A 196 -14.16 -12.51 -8.63
N ALA A 197 -14.73 -12.08 -9.76
CA ALA A 197 -15.34 -13.00 -10.72
C ALA A 197 -14.32 -13.99 -11.29
N GLY A 198 -13.09 -13.54 -11.55
CA GLY A 198 -11.97 -14.39 -11.96
C GLY A 198 -11.66 -15.46 -10.92
N TRP A 199 -11.51 -15.08 -9.65
CA TRP A 199 -11.23 -15.99 -8.53
C TRP A 199 -12.36 -16.98 -8.28
N LYS A 200 -13.62 -16.53 -8.24
CA LYS A 200 -14.78 -17.42 -8.15
C LYS A 200 -14.76 -18.47 -9.25
N LYS A 201 -14.44 -18.04 -10.48
CA LYS A 201 -14.37 -18.95 -11.62
C LYS A 201 -13.20 -19.93 -11.53
N ILE A 202 -12.02 -19.47 -11.11
CA ILE A 202 -10.83 -20.30 -10.90
C ILE A 202 -11.09 -21.34 -9.81
N LEU A 203 -11.76 -20.96 -8.72
CA LEU A 203 -12.01 -21.80 -7.56
C LEU A 203 -13.28 -22.67 -7.68
N ASN A 204 -14.00 -22.59 -8.81
CA ASN A 204 -15.31 -23.24 -9.01
C ASN A 204 -16.34 -22.92 -7.91
N LEU A 205 -16.32 -21.70 -7.37
CA LEU A 205 -17.30 -21.26 -6.38
C LEU A 205 -18.66 -21.00 -7.05
N PRO A 206 -19.77 -21.27 -6.36
CA PRO A 206 -21.11 -20.97 -6.87
C PRO A 206 -21.31 -19.46 -7.06
N ASP A 207 -22.14 -19.09 -8.04
CA ASP A 207 -22.53 -17.70 -8.31
C ASP A 207 -23.36 -17.10 -7.17
#